data_AF-A0A2L2WMU9-F1
#
_entry.id   AF-A0A2L2WMU9-F1
#
_cell.length_a   1.000
_cell.length_b   1.000
_cell.length_c   1.000
_cell.angle_alpha   90.00
_cell.angle_beta   90.00
_cell.angle_gamma   90.00
#
_symmetry.space_group_name_H-M   'P 1'
#
loop_
_entity.id
_entity.type
_entity.pdbx_description
1 polymer ?
#
loop_
_entity_poly.entity_id
_entity_poly.type
_entity_poly.pdbx_seq_one_letter_code
_entity_poly.pdbx_strand_id
1 'polypeptide(L)' 'MVCDFTEVKNKIKGYLDHGDLNELLPFNPTAENIAKWCTEQIPQCYKVSVQESEGNIATYEED' A
#
# COMPACT_ATOMS: atom_id res chain seq x y z
N MET A 1 12.38 -17.81 -1.43
CA MET A 1 11.37 -16.76 -1.69
C MET A 1 11.36 -15.85 -0.48
N VAL A 2 11.38 -14.52 -0.64
CA VAL A 2 11.51 -13.55 0.49
C VAL A 2 10.19 -13.39 1.25
N CYS A 3 9.07 -13.39 0.53
CA CYS A 3 7.69 -13.45 1.05
C CYS A 3 6.77 -14.14 0.02
N ASP A 4 5.63 -14.68 0.46
CA ASP A 4 4.63 -15.25 -0.46
C ASP A 4 3.87 -14.13 -1.20
N PHE A 5 4.00 -14.08 -2.52
CA PHE A 5 3.33 -13.08 -3.35
C PHE A 5 1.80 -13.20 -3.33
N THR A 6 1.27 -14.38 -3.02
CA THR A 6 -0.18 -14.60 -2.84
C THR A 6 -0.67 -13.86 -1.60
N GLU A 7 0.08 -13.91 -0.50
CA GLU A 7 -0.23 -13.17 0.71
C GLU A 7 -0.16 -11.66 0.48
N VAL A 8 0.88 -11.19 -0.24
CA VAL A 8 1.02 -9.77 -0.63
C VAL A 8 -0.21 -9.31 -1.42
N LYS A 9 -0.62 -10.07 -2.43
CA LYS A 9 -1.78 -9.74 -3.27
C LYS A 9 -3.07 -9.69 -2.43
N ASN A 10 -3.28 -10.65 -1.54
CA ASN A 10 -4.49 -10.72 -0.73
C ASN A 10 -4.56 -9.59 0.30
N LYS A 11 -3.44 -9.26 0.97
CA LYS A 11 -3.39 -8.20 1.98
C LYS A 11 -3.56 -6.80 1.39
N ILE A 12 -2.99 -6.53 0.23
CA ILE A 12 -3.04 -5.20 -0.39
C ILE A 12 -4.23 -5.11 -1.35
N LYS A 13 -4.19 -5.85 -2.46
CA LYS A 13 -5.23 -5.77 -3.50
C LYS A 13 -6.56 -6.31 -2.99
N GLY A 14 -6.56 -7.42 -2.27
CA GLY A 14 -7.80 -8.02 -1.74
C GLY A 14 -8.54 -7.11 -0.74
N TYR A 15 -7.84 -6.21 -0.06
CA TYR A 15 -8.43 -5.28 0.90
C TYR A 15 -8.83 -3.94 0.26
N LEU A 16 -7.97 -3.36 -0.59
CA LEU A 16 -8.17 -2.01 -1.13
C LEU A 16 -8.99 -1.94 -2.44
N ASP A 17 -8.93 -2.99 -3.27
CA ASP A 17 -9.55 -2.96 -4.61
C ASP A 17 -11.08 -2.88 -4.52
N HIS A 18 -11.69 -2.03 -5.35
CA HIS A 18 -13.14 -1.77 -5.38
C HIS A 18 -13.76 -1.33 -4.03
N GLY A 19 -12.96 -0.86 -3.07
CA GLY A 19 -13.44 -0.32 -1.80
C GLY A 19 -13.44 1.20 -1.74
N ASP A 20 -14.26 1.77 -0.85
CA ASP A 20 -14.14 3.18 -0.46
C ASP A 20 -12.97 3.33 0.51
N LEU A 21 -11.89 3.97 0.06
CA LEU A 21 -10.68 4.14 0.85
C LEU A 21 -10.91 4.91 2.16
N ASN A 22 -11.91 5.80 2.21
CA ASN A 22 -12.21 6.57 3.42
C ASN A 22 -12.87 5.72 4.51
N GLU A 23 -13.60 4.67 4.12
CA GLU A 23 -14.22 3.72 5.04
C GLU A 23 -13.25 2.59 5.44
N LEU A 24 -12.34 2.22 4.52
CA LEU A 24 -11.38 1.14 4.73
C LEU A 24 -10.15 1.55 5.54
N LEU A 25 -9.71 2.80 5.42
CA LEU A 25 -8.47 3.27 6.02
C LEU A 25 -8.76 4.25 7.16
N PRO A 26 -8.16 4.08 8.35
CA PRO A 26 -8.45 4.93 9.52
C PRO A 26 -7.75 6.30 9.47
N PHE A 27 -7.41 6.78 8.26
CA PHE A 27 -6.63 8.00 8.02
C PHE A 27 -7.02 8.62 6.68
N ASN A 28 -6.59 9.85 6.42
CA ASN A 28 -6.81 10.51 5.13
C ASN A 28 -6.06 9.76 4.00
N PRO A 29 -6.75 9.16 3.02
CA PRO A 29 -6.16 8.21 2.08
C PRO A 29 -5.40 8.91 0.93
N THR A 30 -4.39 9.72 1.25
CA THR A 30 -3.45 10.27 0.26
C THR A 30 -2.48 9.19 -0.24
N ALA A 31 -1.87 9.40 -1.41
CA ALA A 31 -0.90 8.47 -1.97
C ALA A 31 0.28 8.18 -1.02
N GLU A 32 0.75 9.18 -0.26
CA GLU A 32 1.81 9.03 0.74
C GLU A 32 1.38 8.16 1.93
N ASN A 33 0.17 8.37 2.45
CA ASN A 33 -0.34 7.59 3.58
C ASN A 33 -0.64 6.15 3.18
N ILE A 34 -1.16 5.94 1.95
CA ILE A 34 -1.38 4.61 1.40
C ILE A 34 -0.03 3.89 1.20
N ALA A 35 1.01 4.59 0.71
CA ALA A 35 2.33 4.00 0.54
C ALA A 35 2.88 3.50 1.87
N LYS A 36 2.81 4.32 2.92
CA LYS A 36 3.19 3.93 4.28
C LYS A 36 2.40 2.72 4.78
N TRP A 37 1.07 2.77 4.70
CA TRP A 37 0.22 1.68 5.16
C TRP A 37 0.52 0.37 4.44
N CYS A 38 0.74 0.39 3.12
CA CYS A 38 1.09 -0.79 2.34
C CYS A 38 2.41 -1.41 2.80
N THR A 39 3.43 -0.59 3.10
CA THR A 39 4.72 -1.07 3.63
C THR A 39 4.53 -1.81 4.95
N GLU A 40 3.71 -1.25 5.86
CA GLU A 40 3.42 -1.84 7.17
C GLU A 40 2.66 -3.19 7.12
N GLN A 41 2.04 -3.56 5.97
CA GLN A 41 1.28 -4.82 5.87
C GLN A 41 2.16 -6.08 5.72
N ILE A 42 3.42 -5.90 5.30
CA ILE A 42 4.32 -6.98 4.91
C ILE A 42 5.65 -6.78 5.64
N PRO A 43 6.04 -7.66 6.60
CA PRO A 43 7.23 -7.44 7.43
C PRO A 43 8.57 -7.32 6.67
N GLN A 44 8.65 -7.84 5.45
CA GLN A 44 9.84 -7.77 4.60
C GLN A 44 9.77 -6.64 3.57
N CYS A 45 8.70 -5.85 3.55
CA CYS A 45 8.55 -4.75 2.60
C CYS A 45 9.29 -3.54 3.14
N TYR A 46 10.34 -3.13 2.42
CA TYR A 46 11.12 -1.95 2.79
C TYR A 46 10.68 -0.69 2.02
N LYS A 47 9.90 -0.84 0.94
CA LYS A 47 9.55 0.27 0.05
C LYS A 47 8.24 0.02 -0.69
N VAL A 48 7.40 1.06 -0.74
CA VAL A 48 6.20 1.09 -1.60
C VAL A 48 6.15 2.41 -2.36
N SER A 49 5.76 2.32 -3.63
CA SER A 49 5.42 3.48 -4.46
C SER A 49 3.96 3.39 -4.89
N VAL A 50 3.19 4.44 -4.61
CA VAL A 50 1.80 4.58 -5.02
C VAL A 50 1.74 5.61 -6.14
N GLN A 51 1.12 5.24 -7.25
CA GLN A 51 0.89 6.13 -8.37
C GLN A 51 -0.60 6.41 -8.50
N GLU A 52 -1.02 7.63 -8.15
CA GLU A 52 -2.42 8.04 -8.20
C GLU A 52 -2.85 8.36 -9.64
N SER A 53 -1.98 9.05 -10.37
CA SER A 53 -2.15 9.40 -11.78
C SER A 53 -0.80 9.38 -12.50
N GLU A 54 -0.80 9.50 -13.81
CA GLU A 54 0.44 9.51 -14.60
C GLU A 54 1.38 10.63 -14.12
N GLY A 55 2.58 10.26 -13.67
CA GLY A 55 3.56 11.22 -13.12
C GLY A 55 3.34 11.67 -11.68
N ASN A 56 2.20 11.37 -11.04
CA ASN A 56 1.97 11.65 -9.62
C ASN A 56 2.26 10.40 -8.78
N ILE A 57 3.48 10.33 -8.25
CA ILE A 57 4.00 9.16 -7.53
C ILE A 57 4.44 9.58 -6.12
N ALA A 58 3.87 8.93 -5.10
CA ALA A 58 4.34 8.99 -3.73
C ALA A 58 5.14 7.73 -3.41
N THR A 59 6.21 7.85 -2.62
CA THR A 59 7.03 6.71 -2.20
C THR A 59 7.33 6.79 -0.72
N TYR A 60 7.16 5.67 -0.02
CA TYR A 60 7.59 5.47 1.36
C TYR A 60 8.67 4.39 1.41
N GLU A 61 9.72 4.63 2.18
CA GLU A 61 10.84 3.72 2.41
C GLU A 61 11.06 3.59 3.92
N GLU A 62 11.09 2.36 4.43
CA GLU A 62 11.39 2.03 5.82
C GLU A 62 12.90 1.79 5.97
N ASP A 63 13.49 2.32 7.05
CA ASP A 63 14.95 2.33 7.31
C ASP A 63 15.48 0.96 7.78
#